data_AF-A0A1M7G290-F1
#
_entry.id   AF-A0A1M7G290-F1
#
_cell.length_a   1.000
_cell.length_b   1.000
_cell.length_c   1.000
_cell.angle_alpha   90.00
_cell.angle_beta   90.00
_cell.angle_gamma   90.00
#
_symmetry.space_group_name_H-M   'P 1'
#
loop_
_entity.id
_entity.type
_entity.pdbx_description
1 polymer ?
#
loop_
_entity_poly.entity_id
_entity_poly.type
_entity_poly.pdbx_seq_one_letter_code
_entity_poly.pdbx_strand_id
1 'polypeptide(L)'
;MRNYIAEVKDFFVFPYSRAHLQDLYQSKSPTNVIKFEQDLETLTEICQTHLLEYNNSIDAPYPYECTPRQYMERESLTLQAYKSGFESISFTELIKSLMDATTFESIRNYLYSTPLENSIENPSDGSYIQNLWDAILFILDNLSSILKNEKLEVEIYKSMCKVEGERSIQEIQNINSYDIFDYLNKLCISRTNKNLTDTILATLEKTNGKNSYNYFLAEYTTLAFCGYSRDKKRNILNIMTDALHAYYAMRCDVLVTKDDGMRKKAQAEFIHYNSPTKIITIEELRPFLEKEIYNQYNLDYIQHEVIPKYSKGEYRGEGKLAYKNVPSPIWGLFTNCIKLPEAPDALALKVNLDPNGYVYYTELKRFFLLVMENFSDKQKDIFQKEVIDKFLTRNKNVILSIKVFFYFKKRQIELIADPESDVPLPMVIIRKKRKILFLIVNIISIFQNMYTSILSLLSKS
;
A
#
# COMPACT_ATOMS: atom_id res chain seq x y z
N MET A 1 -2.38 14.15 17.85
CA MET A 1 -2.00 13.00 17.00
C MET A 1 -0.49 12.90 16.79
N ARG A 2 0.21 13.94 16.28
CA ARG A 2 1.67 13.91 16.07
C ARG A 2 2.49 13.34 17.25
N ASN A 3 2.29 13.87 18.46
CA ASN A 3 3.02 13.39 19.65
C ASN A 3 2.78 11.90 19.91
N TYR A 4 1.54 11.45 19.73
CA TYR A 4 1.20 10.04 19.91
C TYR A 4 1.85 9.16 18.82
N ILE A 5 1.86 9.61 17.56
CA ILE A 5 2.61 8.93 16.49
C ILE A 5 4.09 8.84 16.88
N ALA A 6 4.69 9.90 17.43
CA ALA A 6 6.08 9.85 17.87
C ALA A 6 6.33 8.83 19.00
N GLU A 7 5.35 8.56 19.85
CA GLU A 7 5.42 7.52 20.90
C GLU A 7 5.32 6.10 20.33
N VAL A 8 4.59 5.92 19.22
CA VAL A 8 4.32 4.60 18.63
C VAL A 8 4.98 4.37 17.28
N LYS A 9 5.80 5.28 16.77
CA LYS A 9 6.42 5.16 15.43
C LYS A 9 7.42 4.03 15.30
N ASP A 10 7.97 3.56 16.40
CA ASP A 10 8.77 2.33 16.39
C ASP A 10 7.86 1.11 16.23
N PHE A 11 6.56 1.24 16.54
CA PHE A 11 5.58 0.16 16.48
C PHE A 11 5.01 -0.11 15.09
N PHE A 12 5.02 0.89 14.21
CA PHE A 12 4.32 0.88 12.94
C PHE A 12 5.18 1.51 11.85
N VAL A 13 4.94 1.12 10.59
CA VAL A 13 5.54 1.78 9.43
C VAL A 13 4.55 2.82 8.91
N PHE A 14 5.02 4.06 8.75
CA PHE A 14 4.26 5.16 8.16
C PHE A 14 4.88 5.52 6.82
N PRO A 15 4.56 4.81 5.72
CA PRO A 15 5.22 5.08 4.46
C PRO A 15 4.77 6.41 3.87
N TYR A 16 5.69 7.12 3.22
CA TYR A 16 5.37 8.23 2.34
C TYR A 16 5.56 7.81 0.89
N SER A 17 5.03 8.61 -0.03
CA SER A 17 5.15 8.41 -1.47
C SER A 17 5.32 9.75 -2.15
N ARG A 18 5.53 9.73 -3.48
CA ARG A 18 5.52 10.95 -4.29
C ARG A 18 4.25 11.79 -4.08
N ALA A 19 3.10 11.20 -3.76
CA ALA A 19 1.85 11.93 -3.56
C ALA A 19 1.95 12.97 -2.43
N HIS A 20 2.56 12.58 -1.30
CA HIS A 20 2.76 13.45 -0.14
C HIS A 20 3.66 14.65 -0.47
N LEU A 21 4.71 14.43 -1.25
CA LEU A 21 5.63 15.47 -1.67
C LEU A 21 4.99 16.40 -2.70
N GLN A 22 4.12 15.87 -3.56
CA GLN A 22 3.36 16.67 -4.51
C GLN A 22 2.40 17.63 -3.79
N ASP A 23 1.65 17.17 -2.80
CA ASP A 23 0.80 18.04 -1.96
C ASP A 23 1.63 19.14 -1.28
N LEU A 24 2.77 18.76 -0.72
CA LEU A 24 3.68 19.70 -0.07
C LEU A 24 4.16 20.77 -1.07
N TYR A 25 4.55 20.37 -2.28
CA TYR A 25 4.98 21.29 -3.34
C TYR A 25 3.87 22.21 -3.86
N GLN A 26 2.62 21.73 -3.95
CA GLN A 26 1.49 22.57 -4.33
C GLN A 26 1.26 23.71 -3.34
N SER A 27 1.60 23.50 -2.06
CA SER A 27 1.51 24.52 -1.01
C SER A 27 2.71 25.48 -0.95
N LYS A 28 3.77 25.23 -1.74
CA LYS A 28 5.00 26.01 -1.74
C LYS A 28 4.77 27.37 -2.41
N SER A 29 5.03 28.44 -1.68
CA SER A 29 5.03 29.81 -2.21
C SER A 29 6.17 30.61 -1.58
N PRO A 30 6.62 31.71 -2.21
CA PRO A 30 7.65 32.58 -1.62
C PRO A 30 7.30 33.10 -0.22
N THR A 31 6.01 33.20 0.11
CA THR A 31 5.50 33.65 1.39
C THR A 31 5.32 32.53 2.43
N ASN A 32 5.48 31.25 2.04
CA ASN A 32 5.17 30.09 2.89
C ASN A 32 6.38 29.15 3.12
N VAL A 33 7.61 29.63 2.88
CA VAL A 33 8.83 28.81 2.95
C VAL A 33 9.02 28.16 4.32
N ILE A 34 8.76 28.90 5.41
CA ILE A 34 8.93 28.38 6.78
C ILE A 34 7.99 27.20 7.04
N LYS A 35 6.71 27.31 6.67
CA LYS A 35 5.74 26.24 6.86
C LYS A 35 6.06 25.03 5.98
N PHE A 36 6.48 25.27 4.74
CA PHE A 36 6.91 24.20 3.83
C PHE A 36 8.03 23.36 4.46
N GLU A 37 9.05 23.99 5.03
CA GLU A 37 10.13 23.26 5.72
C GLU A 37 9.64 22.55 6.99
N GLN A 38 8.72 23.16 7.75
CA GLN A 38 8.12 22.52 8.93
C GLN A 38 7.30 21.27 8.57
N ASP A 39 6.53 21.33 7.48
CA ASP A 39 5.72 20.23 6.99
C ASP A 39 6.63 19.11 6.41
N LEU A 40 7.71 19.47 5.70
CA LEU A 40 8.73 18.51 5.23
C LEU A 40 9.43 17.79 6.39
N GLU A 41 9.79 18.54 7.43
CA GLU A 41 10.45 17.99 8.60
C GLU A 41 9.49 17.07 9.38
N THR A 42 8.23 17.46 9.50
CA THR A 42 7.19 16.62 10.11
C THR A 42 6.99 15.32 9.33
N LEU A 43 6.97 15.38 8.00
CA LEU A 43 6.90 14.19 7.14
C LEU A 43 8.13 13.30 7.33
N THR A 44 9.33 13.89 7.40
CA THR A 44 10.59 13.17 7.63
C THR A 44 10.63 12.51 9.00
N GLU A 45 10.13 13.17 10.04
CA GLU A 45 10.09 12.65 11.40
C GLU A 45 9.16 11.44 11.54
N ILE A 46 8.00 11.49 10.88
CA ILE A 46 6.96 10.45 10.93
C ILE A 46 7.34 9.27 10.04
N CYS A 47 7.70 9.54 8.78
CA CYS A 47 7.89 8.52 7.77
C CYS A 47 9.33 8.01 7.69
N GLN A 48 10.28 8.66 8.36
CA GLN A 48 11.68 8.27 8.40
C GLN A 48 12.25 8.07 6.98
N THR A 49 12.59 6.83 6.64
CA THR A 49 13.10 6.42 5.33
C THR A 49 12.10 5.57 4.53
N HIS A 50 10.87 5.41 5.00
CA HIS A 50 9.88 4.49 4.43
C HIS A 50 9.23 5.07 3.17
N LEU A 51 9.91 4.97 2.04
CA LEU A 51 9.36 5.36 0.75
C LEU A 51 8.57 4.21 0.15
N LEU A 52 7.42 4.52 -0.44
CA LEU A 52 6.67 3.64 -1.33
C LEU A 52 6.61 4.30 -2.71
N GLU A 53 7.16 3.62 -3.72
CA GLU A 53 7.29 4.14 -5.07
C GLU A 53 6.90 3.06 -6.09
N TYR A 54 6.40 3.47 -7.25
CA TYR A 54 5.97 2.52 -8.28
C TYR A 54 7.20 1.97 -9.01
N ASN A 55 7.29 0.65 -9.12
CA ASN A 55 8.40 -0.02 -9.79
C ASN A 55 7.93 -0.70 -11.08
N ASN A 56 8.34 -0.13 -12.22
CA ASN A 56 8.03 -0.62 -13.56
C ASN A 56 8.41 -2.09 -13.81
N SER A 57 9.42 -2.61 -13.12
CA SER A 57 9.92 -3.97 -13.35
C SER A 57 8.99 -5.05 -12.80
N ILE A 58 8.21 -4.69 -11.77
CA ILE A 58 7.28 -5.61 -11.10
C ILE A 58 5.82 -5.16 -11.22
N ASP A 59 5.58 -4.05 -11.92
CA ASP A 59 4.27 -3.43 -12.09
C ASP A 59 3.47 -3.30 -10.77
N ALA A 60 4.12 -2.74 -9.74
CA ALA A 60 3.52 -2.56 -8.41
C ALA A 60 4.23 -1.48 -7.57
N PRO A 61 3.58 -0.94 -6.52
CA PRO A 61 4.27 -0.23 -5.46
C PRO A 61 5.34 -1.11 -4.80
N TYR A 62 6.52 -0.53 -4.57
CA TYR A 62 7.66 -1.20 -3.98
C TYR A 62 8.31 -0.34 -2.89
N PRO A 63 8.72 -0.93 -1.76
CA PRO A 63 9.32 -0.18 -0.67
C PRO A 63 10.79 0.15 -0.98
N TYR A 64 11.18 1.38 -0.68
CA TYR A 64 12.55 1.87 -0.77
C TYR A 64 12.95 2.55 0.55
N GLU A 65 14.26 2.66 0.78
CA GLU A 65 14.83 3.41 1.91
C GLU A 65 15.35 4.76 1.42
N CYS A 66 14.59 5.82 1.68
CA CYS A 66 14.93 7.19 1.30
C CYS A 66 14.17 8.16 2.21
N THR A 67 14.79 9.22 2.71
CA THR A 67 14.02 10.25 3.45
C THR A 67 13.25 11.15 2.47
N PRO A 68 12.14 11.78 2.89
CA PRO A 68 11.42 12.76 2.08
C PRO A 68 12.33 13.84 1.47
N ARG A 69 13.28 14.38 2.27
CA ARG A 69 14.25 15.38 1.82
C ARG A 69 15.21 14.82 0.75
N GLN A 70 15.80 13.64 1.00
CA GLN A 70 16.67 12.98 0.04
C GLN A 70 15.96 12.68 -1.29
N TYR A 71 14.70 12.26 -1.23
CA TYR A 71 13.91 11.98 -2.43
C TYR A 71 13.67 13.25 -3.25
N MET A 72 13.32 14.36 -2.60
CA MET A 72 13.13 15.64 -3.27
C MET A 72 14.41 16.12 -3.98
N GLU A 73 15.56 15.97 -3.32
CA GLU A 73 16.87 16.31 -3.88
C GLU A 73 17.24 15.40 -5.07
N ARG A 74 17.04 14.08 -4.93
CA ARG A 74 17.32 13.07 -5.95
C ARG A 74 16.53 13.31 -7.23
N GLU A 75 15.22 13.49 -7.09
CA GLU A 75 14.31 13.60 -8.23
C GLU A 75 14.30 15.02 -8.83
N SER A 76 15.08 15.95 -8.28
CA SER A 76 15.07 17.37 -8.66
C SER A 76 13.64 17.92 -8.78
N LEU A 77 12.75 17.47 -7.89
CA LEU A 77 11.32 17.73 -8.03
C LEU A 77 11.09 19.23 -7.95
N THR A 78 10.66 19.81 -9.06
CA THR A 78 10.16 21.19 -9.13
C THR A 78 8.66 21.15 -9.41
N LEU A 79 7.94 22.22 -9.05
CA LEU A 79 6.53 22.37 -9.44
C LEU A 79 6.37 22.27 -10.97
N GLN A 80 7.40 22.65 -11.74
CA GLN A 80 7.41 22.55 -13.19
C GLN A 80 7.62 21.12 -13.68
N ALA A 81 8.57 20.37 -13.12
CA ALA A 81 8.77 18.95 -13.40
C ALA A 81 7.54 18.10 -13.01
N TYR A 82 6.87 18.49 -11.92
CA TYR A 82 5.57 17.97 -11.52
C TYR A 82 4.53 18.19 -12.61
N LYS A 83 4.35 19.45 -13.06
CA LYS A 83 3.38 19.79 -14.12
C LYS A 83 3.70 19.13 -15.47
N SER A 84 4.98 18.93 -15.80
CA SER A 84 5.40 18.30 -17.05
C SER A 84 5.27 16.77 -17.05
N GLY A 85 5.39 16.11 -15.90
CA GLY A 85 5.16 14.66 -15.78
C GLY A 85 3.72 14.23 -16.11
N PHE A 86 2.79 15.18 -16.18
CA PHE A 86 1.40 14.97 -16.60
C PHE A 86 1.16 15.20 -18.10
N GLU A 87 2.18 15.63 -18.85
CA GLU A 87 2.10 15.91 -20.30
C GLU A 87 1.92 14.63 -21.15
N SER A 88 2.04 13.43 -20.57
CA SER A 88 2.01 12.18 -21.31
C SER A 88 0.60 11.58 -21.52
N ILE A 89 -0.43 12.04 -20.79
CA ILE A 89 -1.82 11.57 -21.01
C ILE A 89 -2.48 12.37 -22.14
N SER A 90 -2.43 11.85 -23.37
CA SER A 90 -3.27 12.39 -24.46
C SER A 90 -4.74 11.99 -24.27
N PHE A 91 -5.48 12.84 -23.55
CA PHE A 91 -6.93 12.72 -23.43
C PHE A 91 -7.65 12.80 -24.80
N THR A 92 -7.00 13.35 -25.83
CA THR A 92 -7.55 13.45 -27.19
C THR A 92 -7.69 12.08 -27.82
N GLU A 93 -6.66 11.26 -27.67
CA GLU A 93 -6.65 9.88 -28.13
C GLU A 93 -7.52 8.98 -27.24
N LEU A 94 -7.67 9.31 -25.95
CA LEU A 94 -8.69 8.71 -25.06
C LEU A 94 -10.07 8.86 -25.69
N ILE A 95 -10.59 10.08 -25.82
CA ILE A 95 -11.98 10.30 -26.29
C ILE A 95 -12.21 9.74 -27.71
N LYS A 96 -11.25 9.87 -28.63
CA LYS A 96 -11.36 9.30 -29.99
C LYS A 96 -11.39 7.77 -30.01
N SER A 97 -10.76 7.10 -29.03
CA SER A 97 -10.69 5.64 -28.97
C SER A 97 -11.91 4.96 -28.34
N LEU A 98 -12.71 5.72 -27.58
CA LEU A 98 -13.86 5.19 -26.84
C LEU A 98 -15.13 5.09 -27.69
N MET A 99 -15.16 5.60 -28.92
CA MET A 99 -16.41 5.72 -29.69
C MET A 99 -16.19 5.31 -31.15
N ASP A 100 -17.16 4.59 -31.73
CA ASP A 100 -17.18 4.38 -33.19
C ASP A 100 -17.41 5.70 -33.93
N ALA A 101 -17.02 5.77 -35.21
CA ALA A 101 -17.02 7.00 -35.99
C ALA A 101 -18.41 7.68 -36.08
N THR A 102 -19.48 6.88 -36.08
CA THR A 102 -20.89 7.32 -36.12
C THR A 102 -21.36 7.94 -34.80
N THR A 103 -20.99 7.33 -33.68
CA THR A 103 -21.28 7.82 -32.33
C THR A 103 -20.41 9.04 -32.00
N PHE A 104 -19.17 9.04 -32.49
CA PHE A 104 -18.26 10.19 -32.46
C PHE A 104 -18.83 11.39 -33.17
N GLU A 105 -19.32 11.24 -34.40
CA GLU A 105 -19.90 12.39 -35.09
C GLU A 105 -21.22 12.87 -34.48
N SER A 106 -22.03 11.96 -33.93
CA SER A 106 -23.26 12.36 -33.25
C SER A 106 -22.97 13.18 -31.97
N ILE A 107 -21.98 12.76 -31.19
CA ILE A 107 -21.53 13.47 -29.99
C ILE A 107 -20.81 14.76 -30.36
N ARG A 108 -19.91 14.74 -31.34
CA ARG A 108 -19.24 15.95 -31.87
C ARG A 108 -20.26 16.99 -32.30
N ASN A 109 -21.27 16.60 -33.07
CA ASN A 109 -22.33 17.50 -33.51
C ASN A 109 -23.14 18.06 -32.34
N TYR A 110 -23.48 17.23 -31.34
CA TYR A 110 -24.16 17.69 -30.12
C TYR A 110 -23.30 18.69 -29.33
N LEU A 111 -22.02 18.38 -29.09
CA LEU A 111 -21.10 19.24 -28.34
C LEU A 111 -20.80 20.54 -29.08
N TYR A 112 -20.70 20.49 -30.41
CA TYR A 112 -20.54 21.67 -31.26
C TYR A 112 -21.77 22.57 -31.23
N SER A 113 -22.97 21.96 -31.16
CA SER A 113 -24.24 22.69 -31.02
C SER A 113 -24.53 23.21 -29.61
N THR A 114 -23.71 22.83 -28.61
CA THR A 114 -23.90 23.23 -27.21
C THR A 114 -23.01 24.44 -26.89
N PRO A 115 -23.55 25.68 -26.85
CA PRO A 115 -22.76 26.86 -26.56
C PRO A 115 -22.30 26.90 -25.10
N LEU A 116 -21.13 27.50 -24.87
CA LEU A 116 -20.68 27.84 -23.52
C LEU A 116 -21.50 29.02 -22.98
N GLU A 117 -21.69 29.05 -21.66
CA GLU A 117 -22.41 30.14 -20.99
C GLU A 117 -21.64 31.46 -21.07
N ASN A 118 -20.30 31.39 -21.07
CA ASN A 118 -19.40 32.49 -21.39
C ASN A 118 -18.42 32.01 -22.46
N SER A 119 -18.14 32.85 -23.46
CA SER A 119 -17.05 32.60 -24.39
C SER A 119 -15.71 32.71 -23.66
N ILE A 120 -14.79 31.78 -23.91
CA ILE A 120 -13.49 31.77 -23.25
C ILE A 120 -12.41 32.18 -24.26
N GLU A 121 -11.63 33.20 -23.94
CA GLU A 121 -10.48 33.58 -24.76
C GLU A 121 -9.36 32.55 -24.57
N ASN A 122 -8.94 31.94 -25.68
CA ASN A 122 -7.83 31.02 -25.75
C ASN A 122 -6.53 31.81 -25.50
N PRO A 123 -5.80 31.52 -24.41
CA PRO A 123 -4.60 32.27 -24.05
C PRO A 123 -3.41 32.03 -25.00
N SER A 124 -3.48 30.99 -25.84
CA SER A 124 -2.42 30.61 -26.78
C SER A 124 -2.46 31.44 -28.07
N ASP A 125 -3.65 31.83 -28.53
CA ASP A 125 -3.84 32.48 -29.85
C ASP A 125 -4.89 33.62 -29.87
N GLY A 126 -5.55 33.91 -28.75
CA GLY A 126 -6.57 34.95 -28.62
C GLY A 126 -7.92 34.60 -29.27
N SER A 127 -8.11 33.37 -29.76
CA SER A 127 -9.39 32.91 -30.31
C SER A 127 -10.44 32.73 -29.21
N TYR A 128 -11.73 32.86 -29.54
CA TYR A 128 -12.80 32.62 -28.56
C TYR A 128 -13.36 31.22 -28.70
N ILE A 129 -13.29 30.45 -27.62
CA ILE A 129 -13.95 29.17 -27.44
C ILE A 129 -15.43 29.45 -27.15
N GLN A 130 -16.32 29.01 -28.04
CA GLN A 130 -17.75 29.37 -27.96
C GLN A 130 -18.68 28.19 -27.73
N ASN A 131 -18.23 26.97 -28.01
CA ASN A 131 -19.02 25.76 -27.83
C ASN A 131 -18.22 24.68 -27.09
N LEU A 132 -18.94 23.66 -26.65
CA LEU A 132 -18.41 22.62 -25.78
C LEU A 132 -17.43 21.69 -26.51
N TRP A 133 -17.55 21.57 -27.84
CA TRP A 133 -16.60 20.83 -28.67
C TRP A 133 -15.25 21.54 -28.77
N ASP A 134 -15.26 22.84 -29.05
CA ASP A 134 -14.04 23.66 -29.09
C ASP A 134 -13.40 23.73 -27.70
N ALA A 135 -14.19 23.76 -26.63
CA ALA A 135 -13.70 23.65 -25.26
C ALA A 135 -12.99 22.31 -25.04
N ILE A 136 -13.59 21.21 -25.48
CA ILE A 136 -13.00 19.87 -25.42
C ILE A 136 -11.70 19.80 -26.22
N LEU A 137 -11.68 20.18 -27.51
CA LEU A 137 -10.45 20.19 -28.29
C LEU A 137 -9.36 21.08 -27.69
N PHE A 138 -9.73 22.26 -27.20
CA PHE A 138 -8.80 23.14 -26.50
C PHE A 138 -8.25 22.51 -25.21
N ILE A 139 -9.08 21.81 -24.42
CA ILE A 139 -8.64 21.02 -23.24
C ILE A 139 -7.60 19.99 -23.61
N LEU A 140 -7.91 19.28 -24.66
CA LEU A 140 -7.17 18.14 -25.15
C LEU A 140 -5.81 18.55 -25.72
N ASP A 141 -5.75 19.71 -26.38
CA ASP A 141 -4.53 20.23 -27.02
C ASP A 141 -3.71 21.16 -26.10
N ASN A 142 -4.31 21.70 -25.03
CA ASN A 142 -3.69 22.70 -24.15
C ASN A 142 -3.79 22.34 -22.65
N LEU A 143 -3.93 21.05 -22.29
CA LEU A 143 -4.12 20.59 -20.91
C LEU A 143 -3.08 21.20 -19.95
N SER A 144 -1.82 21.27 -20.35
CA SER A 144 -0.72 21.86 -19.56
C SER A 144 -0.85 23.38 -19.35
N SER A 145 -1.49 24.10 -20.26
CA SER A 145 -1.81 25.53 -20.16
C SER A 145 -3.09 25.78 -19.36
N ILE A 146 -4.02 24.83 -19.37
CA ILE A 146 -5.27 24.89 -18.58
C ILE A 146 -5.02 24.56 -17.12
N LEU A 147 -4.13 23.60 -16.83
CA LEU A 147 -3.60 23.33 -15.48
C LEU A 147 -2.80 24.53 -14.90
N LYS A 148 -2.61 25.61 -15.68
CA LYS A 148 -2.05 26.89 -15.24
C LYS A 148 -3.10 28.01 -15.13
N ASN A 149 -4.34 27.78 -15.59
CA ASN A 149 -5.42 28.78 -15.59
C ASN A 149 -6.67 28.22 -14.86
N GLU A 150 -6.73 28.46 -13.55
CA GLU A 150 -7.80 27.97 -12.66
C GLU A 150 -9.21 28.36 -13.14
N LYS A 151 -9.37 29.51 -13.80
CA LYS A 151 -10.68 30.00 -14.27
C LYS A 151 -11.21 29.14 -15.42
N LEU A 152 -10.33 28.82 -16.35
CA LEU A 152 -10.60 28.03 -17.55
C LEU A 152 -10.90 26.57 -17.18
N GLU A 153 -10.11 25.99 -16.28
CA GLU A 153 -10.36 24.67 -15.70
C GLU A 153 -11.75 24.53 -15.06
N VAL A 154 -12.16 25.53 -14.26
CA VAL A 154 -13.48 25.53 -13.60
C VAL A 154 -14.64 25.61 -14.60
N GLU A 155 -14.52 26.42 -15.66
CA GLU A 155 -15.56 26.57 -16.69
C GLU A 155 -15.72 25.32 -17.56
N ILE A 156 -14.61 24.71 -17.93
CA ILE A 156 -14.55 23.43 -18.64
C ILE A 156 -15.27 22.34 -17.85
N TYR A 157 -14.95 22.23 -16.56
CA TYR A 157 -15.52 21.21 -15.71
C TYR A 157 -17.03 21.41 -15.50
N LYS A 158 -17.49 22.65 -15.30
CA LYS A 158 -18.92 23.00 -15.25
C LYS A 158 -19.64 22.59 -16.53
N SER A 159 -18.99 22.77 -17.67
CA SER A 159 -19.55 22.47 -18.99
C SER A 159 -19.70 20.96 -19.20
N MET A 160 -18.70 20.15 -18.84
CA MET A 160 -18.82 18.67 -18.88
C MET A 160 -19.94 18.15 -17.98
N CYS A 161 -20.15 18.75 -16.80
CA CYS A 161 -21.25 18.39 -15.91
C CYS A 161 -22.64 18.76 -16.45
N LYS A 162 -22.77 19.84 -17.24
CA LYS A 162 -24.04 20.20 -17.86
C LYS A 162 -24.46 19.20 -18.94
N VAL A 163 -23.50 18.60 -19.65
CA VAL A 163 -23.76 17.56 -20.68
C VAL A 163 -24.30 16.27 -20.08
N GLU A 164 -23.79 15.85 -18.92
CA GLU A 164 -24.30 14.67 -18.22
C GLU A 164 -25.72 14.90 -17.67
N GLY A 165 -26.07 16.16 -17.38
CA GLY A 165 -27.35 16.57 -16.79
C GLY A 165 -27.35 16.47 -15.25
N GLU A 166 -28.00 17.41 -14.57
CA GLU A 166 -27.99 17.45 -13.08
C GLU A 166 -28.58 16.19 -12.43
N ARG A 167 -29.51 15.52 -13.13
CA ARG A 167 -30.17 14.30 -12.66
C ARG A 167 -29.24 13.09 -12.63
N SER A 168 -28.41 12.88 -13.65
CA SER A 168 -27.47 11.75 -13.71
C SER A 168 -26.34 11.90 -12.68
N ILE A 169 -25.91 13.14 -12.41
CA ILE A 169 -24.88 13.43 -11.40
C ILE A 169 -25.42 13.17 -9.99
N GLN A 170 -26.68 13.54 -9.71
CA GLN A 170 -27.31 13.22 -8.43
C GLN A 170 -27.50 11.71 -8.25
N GLU A 171 -27.86 11.00 -9.31
CA GLU A 171 -27.95 9.53 -9.30
C GLU A 171 -26.60 8.91 -8.96
N ILE A 172 -25.52 9.30 -9.67
CA ILE A 172 -24.15 8.79 -9.46
C ILE A 172 -23.64 9.07 -8.03
N GLN A 173 -23.93 10.23 -7.45
CA GLN A 173 -23.48 10.57 -6.10
C GLN A 173 -24.06 9.67 -5.00
N ASN A 174 -25.20 9.05 -5.26
CA ASN A 174 -25.90 8.19 -4.30
C ASN A 174 -25.57 6.70 -4.48
N ILE A 175 -24.78 6.35 -5.50
CA ILE A 175 -24.38 4.96 -5.75
C ILE A 175 -23.39 4.51 -4.67
N ASN A 176 -23.57 3.29 -4.18
CA ASN A 176 -22.65 2.70 -3.22
C ASN A 176 -21.30 2.40 -3.90
N SER A 177 -20.19 2.54 -3.17
CA SER A 177 -18.85 2.20 -3.63
C SER A 177 -18.73 0.76 -4.16
N TYR A 178 -19.56 -0.18 -3.67
CA TYR A 178 -19.60 -1.55 -4.20
C TYR A 178 -20.16 -1.66 -5.62
N ASP A 179 -21.06 -0.75 -6.01
CA ASP A 179 -21.85 -0.87 -7.24
C ASP A 179 -21.43 0.12 -8.33
N ILE A 180 -20.55 1.07 -8.01
CA ILE A 180 -20.23 2.19 -8.91
C ILE A 180 -19.56 1.72 -10.21
N PHE A 181 -18.64 0.75 -10.14
CA PHE A 181 -18.00 0.23 -11.34
C PHE A 181 -18.96 -0.57 -12.22
N ASP A 182 -19.87 -1.35 -11.63
CA ASP A 182 -20.92 -2.04 -12.38
C ASP A 182 -21.87 -1.05 -13.06
N TYR A 183 -22.23 0.02 -12.38
CA TYR A 183 -23.03 1.10 -12.95
C TYR A 183 -22.32 1.78 -14.11
N LEU A 184 -21.07 2.21 -13.93
CA LEU A 184 -20.29 2.88 -14.96
C LEU A 184 -20.03 1.96 -16.14
N ASN A 185 -19.83 0.66 -15.88
CA ASN A 185 -19.65 -0.32 -16.94
C ASN A 185 -20.92 -0.48 -17.79
N LYS A 186 -22.10 -0.61 -17.17
CA LYS A 186 -23.38 -0.64 -17.89
C LYS A 186 -23.60 0.63 -18.71
N LEU A 187 -23.28 1.79 -18.12
CA LEU A 187 -23.37 3.07 -18.79
C LEU A 187 -22.43 3.14 -20.00
N CYS A 188 -21.18 2.69 -19.85
CA CYS A 188 -20.18 2.65 -20.91
C CYS A 188 -20.66 1.74 -22.06
N ILE A 189 -21.05 0.49 -21.76
CA ILE A 189 -21.56 -0.46 -22.75
C ILE A 189 -22.75 0.12 -23.52
N SER A 190 -23.70 0.76 -22.83
CA SER A 190 -24.87 1.36 -23.48
C SER A 190 -24.54 2.49 -24.45
N ARG A 191 -23.40 3.17 -24.27
CA ARG A 191 -22.98 4.34 -25.07
C ARG A 191 -21.95 4.00 -26.14
N THR A 192 -21.07 3.03 -25.88
CA THR A 192 -19.88 2.77 -26.71
C THR A 192 -19.80 1.35 -27.24
N ASN A 193 -20.71 0.46 -26.80
CA ASN A 193 -20.66 -0.98 -27.04
C ASN A 193 -19.36 -1.65 -26.55
N LYS A 194 -18.63 -1.00 -25.63
CA LYS A 194 -17.43 -1.51 -24.97
C LYS A 194 -17.59 -1.38 -23.45
N ASN A 195 -16.94 -2.27 -22.71
CA ASN A 195 -16.89 -2.16 -21.26
C ASN A 195 -15.89 -1.05 -20.83
N LEU A 196 -16.01 -0.59 -19.59
CA LEU A 196 -15.19 0.51 -19.06
C LEU A 196 -13.68 0.17 -19.03
N THR A 197 -13.34 -1.06 -18.65
CA THR A 197 -11.96 -1.54 -18.58
C THR A 197 -11.30 -1.55 -19.96
N ASP A 198 -11.95 -2.10 -20.98
CA ASP A 198 -11.46 -2.15 -22.37
C ASP A 198 -11.26 -0.73 -22.93
N THR A 199 -12.18 0.16 -22.57
CA THR A 199 -12.18 1.59 -22.92
C THR A 199 -10.92 2.27 -22.35
N ILE A 200 -10.62 2.09 -21.06
CA ILE A 200 -9.41 2.63 -20.41
C ILE A 200 -8.15 1.97 -20.99
N LEU A 201 -8.12 0.64 -21.12
CA LEU A 201 -6.96 -0.09 -21.62
C LEU A 201 -6.60 0.29 -23.06
N ALA A 202 -7.58 0.39 -23.95
CA ALA A 202 -7.36 0.80 -25.34
C ALA A 202 -6.77 2.21 -25.44
N THR A 203 -7.06 3.06 -24.46
CA THR A 203 -6.47 4.39 -24.37
C THR A 203 -5.02 4.33 -23.93
N LEU A 204 -4.75 3.62 -22.83
CA LEU A 204 -3.40 3.56 -22.26
C LEU A 204 -2.39 2.93 -23.23
N GLU A 205 -2.87 2.01 -24.07
CA GLU A 205 -2.11 1.43 -25.18
C GLU A 205 -1.56 2.47 -26.17
N LYS A 206 -2.29 3.58 -26.35
CA LYS A 206 -1.92 4.64 -27.31
C LYS A 206 -1.07 5.74 -26.72
N THR A 207 -1.08 5.94 -25.40
CA THR A 207 -0.54 7.15 -24.76
C THR A 207 0.62 6.90 -23.80
N ASN A 208 0.48 5.94 -22.87
CA ASN A 208 1.32 5.89 -21.66
C ASN A 208 1.88 4.52 -21.30
N GLY A 209 1.57 3.50 -22.09
CA GLY A 209 1.88 2.12 -21.76
C GLY A 209 0.89 1.53 -20.77
N LYS A 210 0.56 0.25 -20.98
CA LYS A 210 -0.33 -0.53 -20.12
C LYS A 210 0.44 -1.03 -18.91
N ASN A 211 0.18 -0.42 -17.76
CA ASN A 211 0.68 -0.89 -16.47
C ASN A 211 -0.34 -0.59 -15.37
N SER A 212 -0.23 -1.26 -14.23
CA SER A 212 -1.20 -1.17 -13.13
C SER A 212 -1.32 0.24 -12.59
N TYR A 213 -0.22 0.99 -12.57
CA TYR A 213 -0.18 2.38 -12.12
C TYR A 213 -1.04 3.30 -12.99
N ASN A 214 -0.81 3.31 -14.29
CA ASN A 214 -1.56 4.14 -15.24
C ASN A 214 -3.03 3.72 -15.30
N TYR A 215 -3.31 2.42 -15.22
CA TYR A 215 -4.68 1.90 -15.21
C TYR A 215 -5.46 2.37 -13.98
N PHE A 216 -4.90 2.20 -12.78
CA PHE A 216 -5.53 2.68 -11.54
C PHE A 216 -5.78 4.19 -11.56
N LEU A 217 -4.80 4.99 -12.00
CA LEU A 217 -4.96 6.44 -12.04
C LEU A 217 -6.04 6.87 -13.04
N ALA A 218 -6.12 6.21 -14.19
CA ALA A 218 -7.14 6.49 -15.19
C ALA A 218 -8.54 6.12 -14.71
N GLU A 219 -8.66 4.98 -14.02
CA GLU A 219 -9.91 4.50 -13.43
C GLU A 219 -10.41 5.46 -12.33
N TYR A 220 -9.56 5.80 -11.37
CA TYR A 220 -9.87 6.76 -10.30
C TYR A 220 -10.28 8.12 -10.85
N THR A 221 -9.54 8.62 -11.84
CA THR A 221 -9.82 9.90 -12.50
C THR A 221 -11.16 9.85 -13.23
N THR A 222 -11.50 8.71 -13.83
CA THR A 222 -12.81 8.49 -14.47
C THR A 222 -13.95 8.58 -13.47
N LEU A 223 -13.82 7.98 -12.28
CA LEU A 223 -14.81 8.15 -11.20
C LEU A 223 -15.05 9.64 -10.89
N ALA A 224 -13.97 10.41 -10.74
CA ALA A 224 -14.06 11.82 -10.43
C ALA A 224 -14.72 12.65 -11.54
N PHE A 225 -14.41 12.35 -12.81
CA PHE A 225 -14.99 13.03 -13.98
C PHE A 225 -16.45 12.67 -14.22
N CYS A 226 -16.85 11.42 -14.00
CA CYS A 226 -18.26 10.98 -14.02
C CYS A 226 -19.07 11.56 -12.85
N GLY A 227 -18.46 12.33 -11.96
CA GLY A 227 -19.18 13.05 -10.90
C GLY A 227 -19.36 12.25 -9.61
N TYR A 228 -18.72 11.08 -9.48
CA TYR A 228 -18.76 10.28 -8.25
C TYR A 228 -18.04 11.00 -7.11
N SER A 229 -18.73 11.15 -5.97
CA SER A 229 -18.22 11.83 -4.77
C SER A 229 -17.65 13.23 -5.06
N ARG A 230 -18.53 14.09 -5.58
CA ARG A 230 -18.22 15.43 -6.09
C ARG A 230 -17.75 16.42 -5.01
N ASP A 231 -16.57 16.98 -5.22
CA ASP A 231 -16.07 18.12 -4.46
C ASP A 231 -16.54 19.47 -5.03
N LYS A 232 -16.69 20.46 -4.14
CA LYS A 232 -17.19 21.81 -4.47
C LYS A 232 -16.16 22.67 -5.23
N LYS A 233 -14.86 22.41 -5.04
CA LYS A 233 -13.74 23.04 -5.75
C LYS A 233 -12.94 21.93 -6.40
N ARG A 234 -12.90 21.91 -7.73
CA ARG A 234 -12.25 20.85 -8.50
C ARG A 234 -11.01 21.40 -9.17
N ASN A 235 -9.88 20.88 -8.75
CA ASN A 235 -8.59 21.03 -9.41
C ASN A 235 -8.17 19.62 -9.86
N ILE A 236 -7.90 19.42 -11.15
CA ILE A 236 -7.48 18.16 -11.75
C ILE A 236 -6.19 17.66 -11.08
N LEU A 237 -5.27 18.55 -10.72
CA LEU A 237 -4.06 18.17 -10.00
C LEU A 237 -4.40 17.54 -8.64
N ASN A 238 -5.39 18.07 -7.92
CA ASN A 238 -5.83 17.48 -6.66
C ASN A 238 -6.45 16.10 -6.88
N ILE A 239 -7.29 15.93 -7.91
CA ILE A 239 -7.87 14.62 -8.26
C ILE A 239 -6.76 13.59 -8.54
N MET A 240 -5.73 13.99 -9.28
CA MET A 240 -4.60 13.11 -9.60
C MET A 240 -3.75 12.81 -8.36
N THR A 241 -3.53 13.78 -7.48
CA THR A 241 -2.79 13.55 -6.22
C THR A 241 -3.58 12.63 -5.29
N ASP A 242 -4.90 12.80 -5.19
CA ASP A 242 -5.79 11.87 -4.46
C ASP A 242 -5.71 10.46 -5.03
N ALA A 243 -5.72 10.32 -6.36
CA ALA A 243 -5.57 9.03 -7.04
C ALA A 243 -4.22 8.37 -6.69
N LEU A 244 -3.14 9.16 -6.61
CA LEU A 244 -1.83 8.65 -6.22
C LEU A 244 -1.80 8.19 -4.76
N HIS A 245 -2.37 8.97 -3.84
CA HIS A 245 -2.50 8.56 -2.45
C HIS A 245 -3.26 7.25 -2.33
N ALA A 246 -4.38 7.10 -3.05
CA ALA A 246 -5.16 5.86 -3.08
C ALA A 246 -4.35 4.68 -3.66
N TYR A 247 -3.65 4.88 -4.78
CA TYR A 247 -2.85 3.83 -5.42
C TYR A 247 -1.79 3.25 -4.49
N TYR A 248 -1.03 4.12 -3.83
CA TYR A 248 0.01 3.70 -2.89
C TYR A 248 -0.59 3.08 -1.63
N ALA A 249 -1.66 3.67 -1.10
CA ALA A 249 -2.31 3.18 0.12
C ALA A 249 -2.97 1.81 -0.05
N MET A 250 -3.34 1.42 -1.28
CA MET A 250 -3.90 0.09 -1.59
C MET A 250 -2.98 -1.08 -1.19
N ARG A 251 -1.69 -0.83 -0.97
CA ARG A 251 -0.68 -1.81 -0.50
C ARG A 251 -0.32 -1.64 0.98
N CYS A 252 -1.06 -0.81 1.70
CA CYS A 252 -0.91 -0.61 3.14
C CYS A 252 -2.05 -1.30 3.90
N ASP A 253 -1.87 -1.53 5.19
CA ASP A 253 -2.97 -2.05 6.03
C ASP A 253 -4.09 -1.02 6.21
N VAL A 254 -3.72 0.26 6.22
CA VAL A 254 -4.62 1.38 6.51
C VAL A 254 -4.30 2.61 5.66
N LEU A 255 -5.34 3.22 5.12
CA LEU A 255 -5.37 4.59 4.61
C LEU A 255 -6.05 5.49 5.64
N VAL A 256 -5.36 6.55 6.09
CA VAL A 256 -5.92 7.55 7.00
C VAL A 256 -6.25 8.81 6.22
N THR A 257 -7.53 9.19 6.15
CA THR A 257 -7.94 10.43 5.46
C THR A 257 -9.13 11.10 6.14
N LYS A 258 -9.16 12.43 6.09
CA LYS A 258 -10.32 13.26 6.48
C LYS A 258 -11.17 13.67 5.28
N ASP A 259 -10.74 13.35 4.07
CA ASP A 259 -11.41 13.72 2.85
C ASP A 259 -12.48 12.67 2.51
N ASP A 260 -13.75 13.05 2.69
CA ASP A 260 -14.89 12.17 2.41
C ASP A 260 -15.00 11.80 0.93
N GLY A 261 -14.60 12.71 0.04
CA GLY A 261 -14.63 12.53 -1.41
C GLY A 261 -13.58 11.51 -1.84
N MET A 262 -12.35 11.67 -1.37
CA MET A 262 -11.27 10.70 -1.54
C MET A 262 -11.63 9.35 -0.92
N ARG A 263 -12.18 9.33 0.31
CA ARG A 263 -12.57 8.09 1.01
C ARG A 263 -13.50 7.23 0.17
N LYS A 264 -14.57 7.81 -0.40
CA LYS A 264 -15.54 7.06 -1.22
C LYS A 264 -14.92 6.53 -2.53
N LYS A 265 -14.09 7.33 -3.20
CA LYS A 265 -13.39 6.94 -4.44
C LYS A 265 -12.38 5.82 -4.17
N ALA A 266 -11.50 6.00 -3.18
CA ALA A 266 -10.56 4.97 -2.75
C ALA A 266 -11.27 3.69 -2.26
N GLN A 267 -12.41 3.80 -1.59
CA GLN A 267 -13.19 2.62 -1.17
C GLN A 267 -13.69 1.81 -2.38
N ALA A 268 -14.18 2.49 -3.43
CA ALA A 268 -14.63 1.83 -4.65
C ALA A 268 -13.48 1.08 -5.33
N GLU A 269 -12.32 1.74 -5.47
CA GLU A 269 -11.09 1.13 -6.01
C GLU A 269 -10.65 -0.07 -5.18
N PHE A 270 -10.56 0.06 -3.86
CA PHE A 270 -10.09 -1.04 -3.01
C PHE A 270 -11.01 -2.26 -3.10
N ILE A 271 -12.33 -2.06 -3.24
CA ILE A 271 -13.27 -3.14 -3.51
C ILE A 271 -13.01 -3.75 -4.89
N HIS A 272 -12.85 -2.92 -5.93
CA HIS A 272 -12.62 -3.39 -7.30
C HIS A 272 -11.34 -4.22 -7.44
N TYR A 273 -10.27 -3.80 -6.78
CA TYR A 273 -8.97 -4.48 -6.76
C TYR A 273 -8.85 -5.56 -5.68
N ASN A 274 -9.92 -5.81 -4.91
CA ASN A 274 -9.91 -6.73 -3.78
C ASN A 274 -8.76 -6.46 -2.78
N SER A 275 -8.49 -5.18 -2.53
CA SER A 275 -7.52 -4.74 -1.53
C SER A 275 -8.13 -4.81 -0.12
N PRO A 276 -7.39 -5.33 0.88
CA PRO A 276 -7.84 -5.39 2.27
C PRO A 276 -7.60 -4.09 3.03
N THR A 277 -7.03 -3.06 2.39
CA THR A 277 -6.70 -1.78 3.04
C THR A 277 -7.94 -1.18 3.67
N LYS A 278 -7.87 -0.90 4.98
CA LYS A 278 -8.95 -0.21 5.70
C LYS A 278 -8.83 1.28 5.50
N ILE A 279 -9.93 1.97 5.28
CA ILE A 279 -9.95 3.43 5.25
C ILE A 279 -10.54 3.94 6.56
N ILE A 280 -9.77 4.73 7.30
CA ILE A 280 -10.18 5.26 8.60
C ILE A 280 -9.96 6.78 8.67
N THR A 281 -10.65 7.44 9.60
CA THR A 281 -10.44 8.86 9.88
C THR A 281 -9.27 9.10 10.84
N ILE A 282 -8.90 10.37 11.01
CA ILE A 282 -7.85 10.77 11.97
C ILE A 282 -8.30 10.45 13.41
N GLU A 283 -9.59 10.59 13.71
CA GLU A 283 -10.17 10.30 15.03
C GLU A 283 -10.10 8.80 15.36
N GLU A 284 -10.22 7.94 14.33
CA GLU A 284 -10.15 6.48 14.46
C GLU A 284 -8.70 5.95 14.55
N LEU A 285 -7.71 6.73 14.11
CA LEU A 285 -6.31 6.31 14.05
C LEU A 285 -5.75 5.90 15.42
N ARG A 286 -5.95 6.71 16.47
CA ARG A 286 -5.41 6.39 17.80
C ARG A 286 -6.01 5.10 18.37
N PRO A 287 -7.36 4.95 18.45
CA PRO A 287 -7.97 3.69 18.88
C PRO A 287 -7.51 2.48 18.06
N PHE A 288 -7.30 2.66 16.75
CA PHE A 288 -6.77 1.62 15.89
C PHE A 288 -5.35 1.19 16.31
N LEU A 289 -4.43 2.15 16.46
CA LEU A 289 -3.03 1.87 16.84
C LEU A 289 -2.94 1.22 18.23
N GLU A 290 -3.70 1.71 19.22
CA GLU A 290 -3.73 1.13 20.57
C GLU A 290 -4.21 -0.33 20.54
N LYS A 291 -5.26 -0.60 19.76
CA LYS A 291 -5.78 -1.95 19.57
C LYS A 291 -4.78 -2.85 18.85
N GLU A 292 -4.12 -2.37 17.81
CA GLU A 292 -3.11 -3.16 17.09
C GLU A 292 -1.89 -3.46 17.97
N ILE A 293 -1.37 -2.50 18.75
CA ILE A 293 -0.29 -2.78 19.72
C ILE A 293 -0.72 -3.90 20.68
N TYR A 294 -1.93 -3.82 21.24
CA TYR A 294 -2.45 -4.86 22.10
C TYR A 294 -2.50 -6.21 21.36
N ASN A 295 -3.11 -6.26 20.18
CA ASN A 295 -3.30 -7.52 19.44
C ASN A 295 -1.98 -8.16 18.99
N GLN A 296 -1.00 -7.36 18.58
CA GLN A 296 0.26 -7.82 18.02
C GLN A 296 1.24 -8.31 19.09
N TYR A 297 1.21 -7.73 20.30
CA TYR A 297 2.21 -7.98 21.34
C TYR A 297 1.66 -8.61 22.62
N ASN A 298 0.34 -8.75 22.77
CA ASN A 298 -0.26 -9.44 23.92
C ASN A 298 -0.27 -10.96 23.73
N LEU A 299 0.59 -11.65 24.48
CA LEU A 299 0.73 -13.11 24.44
C LEU A 299 -0.54 -13.87 24.85
N ASP A 300 -1.34 -13.32 25.77
CA ASP A 300 -2.57 -13.98 26.23
C ASP A 300 -3.63 -13.92 25.14
N TYR A 301 -3.81 -12.76 24.49
CA TYR A 301 -4.67 -12.63 23.31
C TYR A 301 -4.24 -13.59 22.19
N ILE A 302 -2.94 -13.64 21.87
CA ILE A 302 -2.43 -14.55 20.83
C ILE A 302 -2.71 -16.01 21.20
N GLN A 303 -2.49 -16.41 22.46
CA GLN A 303 -2.65 -17.80 22.90
C GLN A 303 -4.11 -18.25 22.99
N HIS A 304 -4.99 -17.39 23.47
CA HIS A 304 -6.36 -17.76 23.80
C HIS A 304 -7.37 -17.40 22.71
N GLU A 305 -7.09 -16.39 21.88
CA GLU A 305 -7.99 -15.96 20.80
C GLU A 305 -7.47 -16.31 19.41
N VAL A 306 -6.20 -15.99 19.10
CA VAL A 306 -5.67 -16.12 17.73
C VAL A 306 -5.35 -17.58 17.39
N ILE A 307 -4.50 -18.25 18.15
CA ILE A 307 -4.06 -19.62 17.84
C ILE A 307 -5.26 -20.59 17.70
N PRO A 308 -6.26 -20.63 18.61
CA PRO A 308 -7.36 -21.59 18.49
C PRO A 308 -8.22 -21.43 17.24
N LYS A 309 -8.37 -20.18 16.75
CA LYS A 309 -9.24 -19.83 15.61
C LYS A 309 -8.52 -19.93 14.26
N TYR A 310 -7.25 -19.51 14.20
CA TYR A 310 -6.54 -19.30 12.92
C TYR A 310 -5.53 -20.39 12.58
N SER A 311 -5.14 -21.25 13.54
CA SER A 311 -4.12 -22.30 13.29
C SER A 311 -4.62 -23.58 12.64
N LYS A 312 -5.94 -23.68 12.40
CA LYS A 312 -6.57 -24.84 11.77
C LYS A 312 -6.59 -24.62 10.26
N GLY A 313 -5.90 -25.51 9.53
CA GLY A 313 -5.95 -25.51 8.07
C GLY A 313 -7.31 -25.98 7.56
N GLU A 314 -7.77 -25.39 6.47
CA GLU A 314 -8.92 -25.85 5.69
C GLU A 314 -8.40 -26.72 4.54
N TYR A 315 -8.91 -27.95 4.43
CA TYR A 315 -8.52 -28.85 3.36
C TYR A 315 -9.10 -28.36 2.03
N ARG A 316 -8.23 -28.15 1.03
CA ARG A 316 -8.61 -27.67 -0.31
C ARG A 316 -8.57 -28.76 -1.39
N GLY A 317 -8.49 -30.03 -1.02
CA GLY A 317 -8.25 -31.13 -1.97
C GLY A 317 -6.76 -31.39 -2.19
N GLU A 318 -6.43 -32.52 -2.82
CA GLU A 318 -5.06 -32.88 -3.26
C GLU A 318 -3.98 -32.84 -2.17
N GLY A 319 -4.35 -33.01 -0.88
CA GLY A 319 -3.39 -32.92 0.22
C GLY A 319 -2.99 -31.49 0.59
N LYS A 320 -3.61 -30.46 0.01
CA LYS A 320 -3.32 -29.05 0.26
C LYS A 320 -4.15 -28.53 1.44
N LEU A 321 -3.48 -27.91 2.41
CA LEU A 321 -4.09 -27.18 3.51
C LEU A 321 -3.97 -25.68 3.26
N ALA A 322 -5.08 -24.96 3.33
CA ALA A 322 -5.08 -23.50 3.33
C ALA A 322 -5.18 -22.98 4.76
N TYR A 323 -4.25 -22.14 5.16
CA TYR A 323 -4.28 -21.48 6.47
C TYR A 323 -4.81 -20.06 6.34
N LYS A 324 -5.46 -19.58 7.39
CA LYS A 324 -6.04 -18.23 7.43
C LYS A 324 -5.00 -17.20 7.83
N ASN A 325 -5.11 -16.00 7.26
CA ASN A 325 -4.39 -14.84 7.79
C ASN A 325 -4.95 -14.49 9.18
N VAL A 326 -4.07 -14.16 10.12
CA VAL A 326 -4.46 -13.66 11.44
C VAL A 326 -4.95 -12.21 11.30
N PRO A 327 -5.85 -11.74 12.19
CA PRO A 327 -6.46 -10.42 12.05
C PRO A 327 -5.49 -9.27 12.34
N SER A 328 -4.43 -9.53 13.09
CA SER A 328 -3.33 -8.61 13.39
C SER A 328 -2.01 -9.40 13.38
N PRO A 329 -0.91 -8.88 12.81
CA PRO A 329 0.36 -9.59 12.75
C PRO A 329 0.91 -9.96 14.13
N ILE A 330 1.29 -11.21 14.36
CA ILE A 330 1.91 -11.61 15.61
C ILE A 330 3.32 -11.01 15.66
N TRP A 331 3.61 -10.28 16.74
CA TRP A 331 4.84 -9.50 16.95
C TRP A 331 5.13 -8.48 15.84
N GLY A 332 4.09 -8.00 15.16
CA GLY A 332 4.20 -7.02 14.09
C GLY A 332 4.78 -7.57 12.78
N LEU A 333 4.88 -8.91 12.63
CA LEU A 333 5.49 -9.51 11.45
C LEU A 333 4.73 -10.74 10.91
N PHE A 334 4.34 -11.68 11.77
CA PHE A 334 3.79 -12.96 11.30
C PHE A 334 2.29 -12.88 11.06
N THR A 335 1.88 -12.98 9.79
CA THR A 335 0.48 -12.91 9.36
C THR A 335 -0.19 -14.28 9.25
N ASN A 336 0.52 -15.39 9.46
CA ASN A 336 -0.08 -16.72 9.65
C ASN A 336 0.40 -17.40 10.93
N CYS A 337 -0.48 -18.22 11.51
CA CYS A 337 -0.13 -19.19 12.54
C CYS A 337 -0.65 -20.57 12.12
N ILE A 338 0.16 -21.62 12.29
CA ILE A 338 -0.06 -22.94 11.71
C ILE A 338 0.25 -24.02 12.75
N LYS A 339 -0.70 -24.90 13.04
CA LYS A 339 -0.41 -26.13 13.80
C LYS A 339 0.13 -27.19 12.86
N LEU A 340 1.29 -27.75 13.20
CA LEU A 340 1.93 -28.77 12.38
C LEU A 340 1.24 -30.14 12.60
N PRO A 341 0.69 -30.79 11.56
CA PRO A 341 -0.02 -32.07 11.70
C PRO A 341 0.83 -33.17 12.36
N GLU A 342 2.10 -33.26 11.96
CA GLU A 342 3.05 -34.26 12.47
C GLU A 342 3.62 -33.92 13.85
N ALA A 343 3.41 -32.70 14.33
CA ALA A 343 3.90 -32.21 15.62
C ALA A 343 2.80 -31.39 16.31
N PRO A 344 1.78 -32.02 16.91
CA PRO A 344 0.61 -31.33 17.47
C PRO A 344 0.93 -30.35 18.61
N ASP A 345 2.10 -30.50 19.25
CA ASP A 345 2.64 -29.58 20.26
C ASP A 345 3.48 -28.42 19.68
N ALA A 346 3.56 -28.32 18.34
CA ALA A 346 4.31 -27.31 17.62
C ALA A 346 3.40 -26.32 16.89
N LEU A 347 3.82 -25.06 16.88
CA LEU A 347 3.20 -23.97 16.17
C LEU A 347 4.23 -23.33 15.25
N ALA A 348 3.91 -23.22 13.97
CA ALA A 348 4.68 -22.42 13.02
C ALA A 348 4.03 -21.04 12.84
N LEU A 349 4.84 -20.00 12.82
CA LEU A 349 4.47 -18.63 12.48
C LEU A 349 5.18 -18.25 11.19
N LYS A 350 4.43 -17.79 10.20
CA LYS A 350 4.93 -17.48 8.85
C LYS A 350 4.47 -16.08 8.44
N VAL A 351 5.29 -15.43 7.62
CA VAL A 351 4.93 -14.16 6.99
C VAL A 351 4.28 -14.48 5.65
N ASN A 352 3.05 -14.01 5.46
CA ASN A 352 2.39 -13.94 4.17
C ASN A 352 2.65 -12.55 3.57
N LEU A 353 3.16 -12.52 2.35
CA LEU A 353 3.33 -11.28 1.60
C LEU A 353 2.01 -10.80 1.00
N ASP A 354 1.02 -11.68 0.81
CA ASP A 354 -0.23 -11.27 0.20
C ASP A 354 -1.09 -10.41 1.14
N PRO A 355 -1.68 -9.32 0.65
CA PRO A 355 -1.62 -8.80 -0.73
C PRO A 355 -0.61 -7.66 -0.92
N ASN A 356 0.12 -7.26 0.12
CA ASN A 356 1.00 -6.10 0.06
C ASN A 356 2.23 -6.34 -0.83
N GLY A 357 2.69 -7.59 -0.93
CA GLY A 357 3.78 -8.04 -1.80
C GLY A 357 5.18 -7.75 -1.25
N TYR A 358 5.31 -7.13 -0.07
CA TYR A 358 6.59 -6.75 0.52
C TYR A 358 6.54 -6.69 2.06
N VAL A 359 7.73 -6.59 2.67
CA VAL A 359 7.97 -6.27 4.09
C VAL A 359 9.09 -5.24 4.15
N TYR A 360 8.93 -4.18 4.94
CA TYR A 360 10.01 -3.23 5.17
C TYR A 360 11.12 -3.87 6.00
N TYR A 361 12.37 -3.60 5.65
CA TYR A 361 13.52 -4.11 6.39
C TYR A 361 13.48 -3.69 7.87
N THR A 362 12.91 -2.53 8.19
CA THR A 362 12.70 -2.07 9.57
C THR A 362 11.76 -2.96 10.37
N GLU A 363 10.75 -3.58 9.75
CA GLU A 363 9.85 -4.53 10.42
C GLU A 363 10.62 -5.80 10.82
N LEU A 364 11.43 -6.34 9.89
CA LEU A 364 12.32 -7.48 10.16
C LEU A 364 13.31 -7.16 11.27
N LYS A 365 14.02 -6.03 11.15
CA LYS A 365 15.00 -5.56 12.14
C LYS A 365 14.36 -5.46 13.52
N ARG A 366 13.16 -4.92 13.61
CA ARG A 366 12.46 -4.77 14.87
C ARG A 366 12.06 -6.11 15.49
N PHE A 367 11.53 -7.03 14.70
CA PHE A 367 11.27 -8.40 15.17
C PHE A 367 12.56 -9.03 15.75
N PHE A 368 13.69 -8.89 15.05
CA PHE A 368 14.97 -9.41 15.52
C PHE A 368 15.45 -8.75 16.82
N LEU A 369 15.31 -7.42 16.95
CA LEU A 369 15.63 -6.72 18.19
C LEU A 369 14.79 -7.24 19.37
N LEU A 370 13.49 -7.43 19.18
CA LEU A 370 12.58 -7.98 20.19
C LEU A 370 13.00 -9.39 20.63
N VAL A 371 13.47 -10.23 19.69
CA VAL A 371 14.02 -11.55 20.03
C VAL A 371 15.30 -11.41 20.86
N MET A 372 16.18 -10.48 20.51
CA MET A 372 17.47 -10.25 21.16
C MET A 372 17.38 -9.63 22.56
N GLU A 373 16.26 -8.99 22.93
CA GLU A 373 16.06 -8.40 24.27
C GLU A 373 16.26 -9.42 25.40
N ASN A 374 16.02 -10.70 25.13
CA ASN A 374 16.10 -11.78 26.11
C ASN A 374 17.41 -12.59 26.05
N PHE A 375 18.37 -12.14 25.23
CA PHE A 375 19.64 -12.84 25.00
C PHE A 375 20.78 -12.22 25.83
N SER A 376 21.73 -13.06 26.25
CA SER A 376 23.03 -12.57 26.73
C SER A 376 23.84 -11.94 25.60
N ASP A 377 24.85 -11.12 25.91
CA ASP A 377 25.63 -10.42 24.88
C ASP A 377 26.28 -11.40 23.89
N LYS A 378 26.81 -12.53 24.38
CA LYS A 378 27.32 -13.60 23.52
C LYS A 378 26.25 -14.19 22.58
N GLN A 379 25.01 -14.34 23.07
CA GLN A 379 23.90 -14.82 22.24
C GLN A 379 23.46 -13.76 21.22
N LYS A 380 23.51 -12.47 21.58
CA LYS A 380 23.25 -11.35 20.66
C LYS A 380 24.27 -11.33 19.53
N ASP A 381 25.56 -11.48 19.82
CA ASP A 381 26.62 -11.52 18.80
C ASP A 381 26.43 -12.68 17.82
N ILE A 382 26.11 -13.87 18.35
CA ILE A 382 25.82 -15.04 17.52
C ILE A 382 24.57 -14.80 16.67
N PHE A 383 23.50 -14.23 17.23
CA PHE A 383 22.27 -13.96 16.51
C PHE A 383 22.45 -12.90 15.41
N GLN A 384 23.21 -11.84 15.69
CA GLN A 384 23.58 -10.82 14.71
C GLN A 384 24.27 -11.47 13.51
N LYS A 385 25.30 -12.27 13.75
CA LYS A 385 26.07 -12.93 12.68
C LYS A 385 25.30 -14.02 11.93
N GLU A 386 24.57 -14.87 12.65
CA GLU A 386 23.93 -16.06 12.08
C GLU A 386 22.55 -15.79 11.47
N VAL A 387 21.93 -14.66 11.81
CA VAL A 387 20.58 -14.29 11.34
C VAL A 387 20.60 -12.95 10.63
N ILE A 388 20.90 -11.86 11.34
CA ILE A 388 20.70 -10.49 10.83
C ILE A 388 21.63 -10.22 9.64
N ASP A 389 22.93 -10.50 9.78
CA ASP A 389 23.92 -10.29 8.73
C ASP A 389 23.61 -11.15 7.49
N LYS A 390 23.07 -12.36 7.69
CA LYS A 390 22.64 -13.23 6.59
C LYS A 390 21.43 -12.67 5.86
N PHE A 391 20.41 -12.16 6.58
CA PHE A 391 19.28 -11.45 5.97
C PHE A 391 19.73 -10.22 5.17
N LEU A 392 20.74 -9.49 5.69
CA LEU A 392 21.30 -8.32 5.02
C LEU A 392 22.02 -8.63 3.70
N THR A 393 22.49 -9.86 3.48
CA THR A 393 23.12 -10.23 2.20
C THR A 393 22.15 -10.19 1.01
N ARG A 394 20.83 -10.28 1.26
CA ARG A 394 19.77 -10.42 0.24
C ARG A 394 19.99 -11.60 -0.71
N ASN A 395 20.88 -12.53 -0.37
CA ASN A 395 21.17 -13.71 -1.16
C ASN A 395 20.28 -14.86 -0.70
N LYS A 396 19.38 -15.33 -1.58
CA LYS A 396 18.43 -16.41 -1.27
C LYS A 396 19.10 -17.63 -0.62
N ASN A 397 20.22 -18.10 -1.16
CA ASN A 397 20.90 -19.29 -0.66
C ASN A 397 21.51 -19.07 0.73
N VAL A 398 22.06 -17.87 0.98
CA VAL A 398 22.59 -17.50 2.30
C VAL A 398 21.46 -17.39 3.32
N ILE A 399 20.34 -16.79 2.95
CA ILE A 399 19.17 -16.64 3.83
C ILE A 399 18.57 -18.01 4.17
N LEU A 400 18.44 -18.91 3.18
CA LEU A 400 17.94 -20.27 3.40
C LEU A 400 18.85 -21.13 4.31
N SER A 401 20.11 -20.72 4.51
CA SER A 401 21.00 -21.37 5.48
C SER A 401 20.71 -20.98 6.94
N ILE A 402 19.83 -20.00 7.18
CA ILE A 402 19.48 -19.55 8.53
C ILE A 402 18.70 -20.65 9.25
N LYS A 403 19.30 -21.13 10.33
CA LYS A 403 18.69 -22.08 11.26
C LYS A 403 19.25 -21.87 12.65
N VAL A 404 18.47 -21.20 13.50
CA VAL A 404 18.90 -20.85 14.86
C VAL A 404 17.89 -21.37 15.88
N PHE A 405 18.41 -21.94 16.97
CA PHE A 405 17.61 -22.42 18.09
C PHE A 405 17.86 -21.57 19.32
N PHE A 406 16.78 -21.17 19.96
CA PHE A 406 16.86 -20.51 21.27
C PHE A 406 15.69 -20.95 22.15
N TYR A 407 15.83 -20.69 23.44
CA TYR A 407 14.86 -21.07 24.44
C TYR A 407 14.23 -19.82 25.03
N PHE A 408 12.90 -19.80 25.05
CA PHE A 408 12.14 -18.77 25.72
C PHE A 408 11.17 -19.42 26.70
N LYS A 409 11.35 -19.18 27.99
CA LYS A 409 10.61 -19.84 29.08
C LYS A 409 10.64 -21.38 28.92
N LYS A 410 9.48 -22.04 28.81
CA LYS A 410 9.32 -23.50 28.62
C LYS A 410 9.12 -23.90 27.15
N ARG A 411 9.51 -23.04 26.20
CA ARG A 411 9.39 -23.27 24.76
C ARG A 411 10.77 -23.32 24.13
N GLN A 412 10.94 -24.24 23.19
CA GLN A 412 12.04 -24.22 22.24
C GLN A 412 11.55 -23.49 21.00
N ILE A 413 12.31 -22.51 20.55
CA ILE A 413 12.02 -21.71 19.37
C ILE A 413 13.10 -22.02 18.34
N GLU A 414 12.66 -22.39 17.15
CA GLU A 414 13.50 -22.55 15.96
C GLU A 414 13.14 -21.41 15.00
N LEU A 415 14.12 -20.58 14.67
CA LEU A 415 14.03 -19.55 13.64
C LEU A 415 14.70 -20.09 12.39
N ILE A 416 13.94 -20.14 11.30
CA ILE A 416 14.42 -20.50 9.96
C ILE A 416 14.01 -19.42 8.97
N ALA A 417 14.61 -19.46 7.77
CA ALA A 417 14.04 -18.78 6.62
C ALA A 417 12.98 -19.68 5.98
N ASP A 418 11.84 -19.11 5.58
CA ASP A 418 10.78 -19.79 4.89
C ASP A 418 11.26 -20.30 3.51
N PRO A 419 11.38 -21.62 3.32
CA PRO A 419 11.92 -22.17 2.08
C PRO A 419 10.95 -22.10 0.91
N GLU A 420 9.66 -21.88 1.18
CA GLU A 420 8.63 -21.83 0.14
C GLU A 420 8.47 -20.43 -0.45
N SER A 421 8.98 -19.40 0.21
CA SER A 421 8.87 -18.01 -0.25
C SER A 421 9.93 -17.70 -1.31
N ASP A 422 9.51 -17.01 -2.37
CA ASP A 422 10.43 -16.53 -3.41
C ASP A 422 11.49 -15.58 -2.83
N VAL A 423 11.07 -14.75 -1.89
CA VAL A 423 11.90 -13.93 -1.01
C VAL A 423 11.86 -14.57 0.38
N PRO A 424 12.88 -15.35 0.80
CA PRO A 424 12.81 -16.07 2.07
C PRO A 424 12.70 -15.09 3.24
N LEU A 425 11.62 -15.21 4.00
CA LEU A 425 11.31 -14.40 5.17
C LEU A 425 11.48 -15.22 6.44
N PRO A 426 11.59 -14.58 7.62
CA PRO A 426 11.59 -15.30 8.88
C PRO A 426 10.37 -16.19 9.04
N MET A 427 10.60 -17.43 9.47
CA MET A 427 9.58 -18.35 9.94
C MET A 427 10.01 -18.89 11.30
N VAL A 428 9.07 -18.95 12.23
CA VAL A 428 9.34 -19.37 13.60
C VAL A 428 8.56 -20.63 13.94
N ILE A 429 9.24 -21.68 14.39
CA ILE A 429 8.63 -22.92 14.88
C ILE A 429 8.79 -22.97 16.40
N ILE A 430 7.68 -22.91 17.11
CA ILE A 430 7.59 -22.93 18.57
C ILE A 430 7.17 -24.33 19.00
N ARG A 431 8.00 -25.01 19.78
CA ARG A 431 7.71 -26.34 20.35
C ARG A 431 7.61 -26.27 21.87
N LYS A 432 6.66 -27.02 22.45
CA LYS A 432 6.66 -27.26 23.90
C LYS A 432 7.92 -28.03 24.26
N LYS A 433 8.66 -27.57 25.29
CA LYS A 433 9.85 -28.28 25.76
C LYS A 433 9.42 -29.69 26.23
N ARG A 434 9.81 -30.73 25.49
CA ARG A 434 9.58 -32.13 25.90
C ARG A 434 10.43 -32.39 27.14
N LYS A 435 9.82 -32.91 28.22
CA LYS A 435 10.50 -33.32 29.47
C LYS A 435 11.70 -34.26 29.22
N ILE A 436 11.70 -34.99 28.10
CA ILE A 436 12.76 -35.92 27.69
C ILE A 436 14.14 -35.25 27.60
N LEU A 437 14.25 -33.99 27.16
CA LEU A 437 15.55 -33.31 27.11
C LEU A 437 16.11 -33.05 28.52
N PHE A 438 15.23 -32.80 29.50
CA PHE A 438 15.60 -32.68 30.91
C PHE A 438 16.01 -34.04 31.50
N LEU A 439 15.33 -35.10 31.08
CA LEU A 439 15.68 -36.48 31.44
C LEU A 439 17.04 -36.89 30.88
N ILE A 440 17.33 -36.57 29.61
CA ILE A 440 18.62 -36.86 28.98
C ILE A 440 19.73 -36.02 29.61
N VAL A 441 19.51 -34.72 29.88
CA VAL A 441 20.50 -33.86 30.56
C VAL A 441 20.76 -34.35 31.99
N ASN A 442 19.73 -34.78 32.73
CA ASN A 442 19.91 -35.36 34.06
C ASN A 442 20.60 -36.73 34.00
N ILE A 443 20.27 -37.58 33.02
CA ILE A 443 20.95 -38.87 32.81
C ILE A 443 22.43 -38.63 32.51
N ILE A 444 22.76 -37.68 31.63
CA ILE A 444 24.14 -37.32 31.30
C ILE A 444 24.88 -36.78 32.53
N SER A 445 24.26 -35.94 33.37
CA SER A 445 24.92 -35.44 34.59
C SER A 445 25.13 -36.54 35.63
N ILE A 446 24.21 -37.52 35.73
CA ILE A 446 24.38 -38.71 36.59
C ILE A 446 25.56 -39.55 36.10
N PHE A 447 25.66 -39.80 34.79
CA PHE A 447 26.78 -40.55 34.21
C PHE A 447 28.13 -39.83 34.39
N GLN A 448 28.16 -38.50 34.24
CA GLN A 448 29.37 -37.71 34.47
C GLN A 448 29.82 -37.79 35.94
N ASN A 449 28.89 -37.65 36.89
CA ASN A 449 29.21 -37.76 38.32
C ASN A 449 29.71 -39.17 38.69
N MET A 450 29.09 -40.23 38.14
CA MET A 450 29.59 -41.59 38.34
C MET A 450 31.01 -41.77 37.80
N TYR A 451 31.30 -41.24 36.60
CA TYR A 451 32.61 -41.31 35.99
C TYR A 451 33.68 -40.58 36.83
N THR A 452 33.37 -39.40 37.39
CA THR A 452 34.27 -38.66 38.27
C THR A 452 34.51 -39.40 39.60
N SER A 453 33.48 -40.03 40.18
CA SER A 453 33.65 -40.84 41.38
C SER A 453 34.53 -42.08 41.15
N ILE A 454 34.37 -42.76 40.01
CA ILE A 454 35.20 -43.92 39.63
C ILE A 454 36.66 -43.49 39.43
N LEU A 455 36.91 -42.40 38.73
CA LEU A 455 38.26 -41.84 38.56
C LEU A 455 38.92 -41.47 39.90
N SER A 456 38.15 -40.90 40.83
CA SER A 456 38.66 -40.54 42.16
C SER A 456 39.01 -41.73 43.05
N LEU A 457 38.37 -42.88 42.82
CA LEU A 457 38.65 -44.14 43.49
C LEU A 457 39.91 -44.80 42.90
N LEU A 458 40.04 -44.78 41.58
CA LEU A 458 41.20 -45.33 40.87
C LEU A 458 42.48 -44.51 41.08
N SER A 459 42.38 -43.21 41.39
CA SER A 459 43.55 -42.38 41.72
C SER A 459 44.04 -42.51 43.15
N LYS A 460 43.32 -43.25 44.01
CA LYS A 460 43.67 -43.48 45.43
C LYS A 460 44.20 -44.90 45.71
N SER A 461 44.13 -45.79 44.71
CA SER A 461 44.85 -47.06 44.65
C SER A 461 46.13 -46.89 43.87
#